data_AF-A0A267GMU4-F1
#
_entry.id   AF-A0A267GMU4-F1
#
_cell.length_a   1.000
_cell.length_b   1.000
_cell.length_c   1.000
_cell.angle_alpha   90.00
_cell.angle_beta   90.00
_cell.angle_gamma   90.00
#
_symmetry.space_group_name_H-M   'P 1'
#
loop_
_entity.id
_entity.type
_entity.pdbx_description
1 polymer ?
#
loop_
_entity_poly.entity_id
_entity_poly.type
_entity_poly.pdbx_seq_one_letter_code
_entity_poly.pdbx_strand_id
1 'polypeptide(L)'
;MASEPSEQPFFRAPTDDALDSFNSIDTWPSLLNGPDPHDELAVQSAGQVLQTFRAMPRSVQKEFAEYPGIVKLGLEKYAESGDASSTVEWIVRQIPSMLFRPDRTGYIPIEAALESGKGAAARMMLNEAERVGSLDRLLGHRSPRYGHTLMMLAVHLNSRDFADVFERLLSFDPAQIYRCYDTDGRNVFHRCTEFGFSVSLQIIFGLLISVKKPDFRISEVKKALEMTDSKNKWTPLHFIANSGNVGMLKSLNIFLSTVNLSVDFDSRFESSRSVTPLMIGVQKGQFEVCKWLLEHGSVDVQFKQRSTCLTALHFAVRAGIPELISLLMEHGADFDFRDSECENLTDYKTPLDMALTEEIPNRLACLQCLRSASSSASVAEPCQPPGAFGDLTNCVRS
;
A
#
# COMPACT_ATOMS: atom_id res chain seq x y z
N MET A 1 -41.83 40.08 -18.04
CA MET A 1 -42.72 39.00 -18.49
C MET A 1 -41.94 37.70 -18.38
N ALA A 2 -42.42 36.79 -17.52
CA ALA A 2 -42.23 35.33 -17.46
C ALA A 2 -40.81 34.76 -17.60
N SER A 3 -40.30 33.83 -16.78
CA SER A 3 -40.88 32.98 -15.74
C SER A 3 -39.72 32.23 -15.06
N GLU A 4 -39.78 32.10 -13.73
CA GLU A 4 -38.85 31.37 -12.87
C GLU A 4 -38.62 29.91 -13.31
N PRO A 5 -37.42 29.34 -13.12
CA PRO A 5 -37.28 28.00 -12.57
C PRO A 5 -37.15 28.14 -11.04
N SER A 6 -38.14 27.63 -10.33
CA SER A 6 -38.24 27.60 -8.87
C SER A 6 -36.93 27.16 -8.19
N GLU A 7 -36.25 28.11 -7.55
CA GLU A 7 -35.29 27.86 -6.48
C GLU A 7 -36.07 27.44 -5.23
N GLN A 8 -36.40 26.15 -5.13
CA GLN A 8 -36.67 25.55 -3.83
C GLN A 8 -35.49 24.65 -3.47
N PRO A 9 -34.70 24.99 -2.43
CA PRO A 9 -33.72 24.06 -1.90
C PRO A 9 -34.52 22.94 -1.22
N PHE A 10 -34.44 21.72 -1.74
CA PHE A 10 -35.35 20.67 -1.30
C PHE A 10 -35.09 20.17 0.14
N PHE A 11 -33.99 20.56 0.81
CA PHE A 11 -33.86 20.43 2.26
C PHE A 11 -33.00 21.56 2.87
N ARG A 12 -33.59 22.35 3.78
CA ARG A 12 -32.85 23.21 4.70
C ARG A 12 -31.88 22.35 5.50
N ALA A 13 -30.68 22.86 5.74
CA ALA A 13 -29.77 22.28 6.73
C ALA A 13 -30.54 21.99 8.02
N PRO A 14 -30.34 20.85 8.69
CA PRO A 14 -30.82 20.73 10.06
C PRO A 14 -30.10 21.84 10.83
N THR A 15 -30.87 22.79 11.33
CA THR A 15 -30.36 23.72 12.35
C THR A 15 -29.98 22.88 13.58
N ASP A 16 -29.12 23.38 14.46
CA ASP A 16 -28.80 22.66 15.71
C ASP A 16 -30.09 22.26 16.48
N ASP A 17 -31.22 22.95 16.23
CA ASP A 17 -32.57 22.60 16.67
C ASP A 17 -33.01 21.17 16.30
N ALA A 18 -32.58 20.60 15.17
CA ALA A 18 -32.97 19.25 14.76
C ALA A 18 -32.31 18.17 15.62
N LEU A 19 -31.05 18.37 16.04
CA LEU A 19 -30.41 17.49 17.02
C LEU A 19 -31.04 17.64 18.41
N ASP A 20 -31.36 18.87 18.79
CA ASP A 20 -32.02 19.14 20.07
C ASP A 20 -33.43 18.53 20.11
N SER A 21 -34.14 18.53 18.98
CA SER A 21 -35.40 17.81 18.85
C SER A 21 -35.22 16.30 19.02
N PHE A 22 -34.17 15.70 18.46
CA PHE A 22 -33.90 14.25 18.54
C PHE A 22 -33.38 13.78 19.90
N ASN A 23 -32.77 14.69 20.65
CA ASN A 23 -32.25 14.45 22.00
C ASN A 23 -33.33 14.34 23.07
N SER A 24 -34.58 14.75 22.77
CA SER A 24 -35.73 14.58 23.67
C SER A 24 -36.41 13.23 23.43
N ILE A 25 -36.75 12.51 24.51
CA ILE A 25 -37.48 11.23 24.42
C ILE A 25 -38.88 11.45 23.80
N ASP A 26 -39.48 12.62 24.05
CA ASP A 26 -40.87 12.95 23.73
C ASP A 26 -41.14 13.20 22.24
N THR A 27 -40.09 13.39 21.44
CA THR A 27 -40.20 13.64 19.99
C THR A 27 -40.16 12.34 19.17
N TRP A 28 -39.98 11.19 19.85
CA TRP A 28 -39.82 9.92 19.18
C TRP A 28 -41.19 9.39 18.70
N PRO A 29 -41.32 8.96 17.44
CA PRO A 29 -42.60 8.56 16.85
C PRO A 29 -43.34 7.43 17.60
N SER A 30 -42.62 6.62 18.40
CA SER A 30 -43.16 5.56 19.25
C SER A 30 -44.02 6.08 20.41
N LEU A 31 -43.80 7.32 20.87
CA LEU A 31 -44.57 7.94 21.95
C LEU A 31 -45.74 8.77 21.43
N LEU A 32 -45.75 9.07 20.13
CA LEU A 32 -46.77 9.91 19.48
C LEU A 32 -47.96 9.12 18.93
N ASN A 33 -47.79 7.82 18.66
CA ASN A 33 -48.88 6.92 18.25
C ASN A 33 -49.13 5.86 19.32
N GLY A 34 -49.98 6.18 20.30
CA GLY A 34 -50.41 5.24 21.35
C GLY A 34 -51.22 4.04 20.82
N PRO A 35 -51.43 2.97 21.63
CA PRO A 35 -51.76 3.09 23.06
C PRO A 35 -50.94 2.18 23.99
N ASP A 36 -50.27 2.74 25.00
CA ASP A 36 -50.68 2.70 26.42
C ASP A 36 -49.68 3.52 27.26
N PRO A 37 -50.10 4.37 28.22
CA PRO A 37 -49.20 5.22 29.03
C PRO A 37 -48.33 4.46 30.04
N HIS A 38 -48.35 3.12 30.04
CA HIS A 38 -47.70 2.26 31.02
C HIS A 38 -46.90 1.09 30.42
N ASP A 39 -46.50 1.19 29.16
CA ASP A 39 -45.56 0.22 28.60
C ASP A 39 -44.12 0.58 29.05
N GLU A 40 -43.83 0.39 30.33
CA GLU A 40 -42.52 0.67 30.96
C GLU A 40 -41.37 0.03 30.19
N LEU A 41 -41.63 -1.10 29.52
CA LEU A 41 -40.68 -1.82 28.66
C LEU A 41 -40.34 -1.06 27.37
N ALA A 42 -41.31 -0.38 26.75
CA ALA A 42 -41.09 0.44 25.55
C ALA A 42 -40.37 1.77 25.90
N VAL A 43 -40.63 2.31 27.09
CA VAL A 43 -39.94 3.51 27.61
C VAL A 43 -38.51 3.15 28.06
N GLN A 44 -38.30 1.98 28.67
CA GLN A 44 -36.98 1.48 29.02
C GLN A 44 -36.12 1.18 27.78
N SER A 45 -36.69 0.57 26.74
CA SER A 45 -35.98 0.31 25.48
C SER A 45 -35.64 1.61 24.76
N ALA A 46 -36.57 2.57 24.67
CA ALA A 46 -36.32 3.90 24.11
C ALA A 46 -35.25 4.68 24.92
N GLY A 47 -35.26 4.55 26.25
CA GLY A 47 -34.26 5.16 27.13
C GLY A 47 -32.84 4.58 26.93
N GLN A 48 -32.72 3.27 26.79
CA GLN A 48 -31.45 2.60 26.47
C GLN A 48 -30.94 2.99 25.08
N VAL A 49 -31.85 3.05 24.11
CA VAL A 49 -31.57 3.49 22.74
C VAL A 49 -31.05 4.94 22.72
N LEU A 50 -31.67 5.85 23.47
CA LEU A 50 -31.23 7.24 23.61
C LEU A 50 -29.91 7.39 24.35
N GLN A 51 -29.67 6.60 25.40
CA GLN A 51 -28.37 6.59 26.08
C GLN A 51 -27.26 6.13 25.14
N THR A 52 -27.53 5.12 24.32
CA THR A 52 -26.59 4.61 23.31
C THR A 52 -26.32 5.67 22.25
N PHE A 53 -27.35 6.35 21.74
CA PHE A 53 -27.20 7.46 20.81
C PHE A 53 -26.37 8.61 21.39
N ARG A 54 -26.64 8.99 22.65
CA ARG A 54 -25.90 10.05 23.37
C ARG A 54 -24.44 9.70 23.63
N ALA A 55 -24.11 8.41 23.74
CA ALA A 55 -22.74 7.93 23.91
C ALA A 55 -21.92 7.98 22.61
N MET A 56 -22.56 8.14 21.44
CA MET A 56 -21.85 8.25 20.16
C MET A 56 -21.16 9.61 19.99
N PRO A 57 -20.09 9.71 19.16
CA PRO A 57 -19.48 10.99 18.83
C PRO A 57 -20.50 11.96 18.22
N ARG A 58 -20.42 13.26 18.56
CA ARG A 58 -21.33 14.31 18.02
C ARG A 58 -21.38 14.35 16.50
N SER A 59 -20.32 13.93 15.82
CA SER A 59 -20.28 13.84 14.36
C SER A 59 -21.27 12.83 13.80
N VAL A 60 -21.33 11.67 14.46
CA VAL A 60 -22.16 10.52 14.11
C VAL A 60 -23.63 10.82 14.44
N GLN A 61 -23.89 11.47 15.58
CA GLN A 61 -25.23 11.96 15.93
C GLN A 61 -25.81 12.92 14.89
N LYS A 62 -24.98 13.84 14.34
CA LYS A 62 -25.41 14.77 13.29
C LYS A 62 -25.81 14.07 11.99
N GLU A 63 -25.04 13.08 11.56
CA GLU A 63 -25.33 12.28 10.36
C GLU A 63 -26.59 11.43 10.52
N PHE A 64 -26.78 10.86 11.72
CA PHE A 64 -27.98 10.10 12.05
C PHE A 64 -29.23 10.98 12.13
N ALA A 65 -29.15 12.21 12.64
CA ALA A 65 -30.27 13.14 12.70
C ALA A 65 -30.86 13.49 11.31
N GLU A 66 -30.13 13.26 10.21
CA GLU A 66 -30.65 13.42 8.84
C GLU A 66 -31.66 12.32 8.44
N TYR A 67 -31.68 11.18 9.13
CA TYR A 67 -32.52 10.02 8.80
C TYR A 67 -33.29 9.46 10.00
N PRO A 68 -34.25 10.23 10.57
CA PRO A 68 -34.95 9.90 11.81
C PRO A 68 -35.49 8.47 11.94
N GLY A 69 -36.14 7.98 10.89
CA GLY A 69 -36.78 6.67 10.91
C GLY A 69 -35.78 5.51 10.93
N ILE A 70 -34.60 5.71 10.37
CA ILE A 70 -33.55 4.69 10.26
C ILE A 70 -32.70 4.64 11.53
N VAL A 71 -32.50 5.79 12.18
CA VAL A 71 -31.83 5.87 13.49
C VAL A 71 -32.59 5.10 14.53
N LYS A 72 -33.92 5.27 14.57
CA LYS A 72 -34.78 4.52 15.49
C LYS A 72 -34.64 3.02 15.25
N LEU A 73 -34.86 2.56 14.02
CA LEU A 73 -34.80 1.13 13.71
C LEU A 73 -33.39 0.54 13.86
N GLY A 74 -32.35 1.31 13.55
CA GLY A 74 -30.96 0.93 13.74
C GLY A 74 -30.58 0.83 15.22
N LEU A 75 -30.98 1.78 16.04
CA LEU A 75 -30.73 1.73 17.48
C LEU A 75 -31.57 0.67 18.17
N GLU A 76 -32.83 0.45 17.75
CA GLU A 76 -33.67 -0.66 18.22
C GLU A 76 -32.97 -1.99 17.88
N LYS A 77 -32.48 -2.15 16.64
CA LYS A 77 -31.74 -3.34 16.25
C LYS A 77 -30.46 -3.52 17.05
N TYR A 78 -29.75 -2.44 17.37
CA TYR A 78 -28.55 -2.48 18.20
C TYR A 78 -28.88 -2.84 19.66
N ALA A 79 -29.96 -2.30 20.21
CA ALA A 79 -30.43 -2.63 21.56
C ALA A 79 -30.89 -4.08 21.67
N GLU A 80 -31.51 -4.64 20.62
CA GLU A 80 -31.90 -6.05 20.54
C GLU A 80 -30.71 -7.00 20.36
N SER A 81 -29.75 -6.64 19.50
CA SER A 81 -28.68 -7.55 19.08
C SER A 81 -27.38 -7.40 19.88
N GLY A 82 -27.14 -6.22 20.47
CA GLY A 82 -25.87 -5.86 21.09
C GLY A 82 -24.67 -5.80 20.13
N ASP A 83 -24.90 -6.01 18.82
CA ASP A 83 -23.85 -6.07 17.80
C ASP A 83 -23.96 -4.91 16.81
N ALA A 84 -22.90 -4.10 16.77
CA ALA A 84 -22.77 -2.98 15.85
C ALA A 84 -22.74 -3.43 14.39
N SER A 85 -22.17 -4.60 14.11
CA SER A 85 -21.96 -5.10 12.75
C SER A 85 -23.29 -5.47 12.09
N SER A 86 -24.09 -6.27 12.79
CA SER A 86 -25.45 -6.66 12.37
C SER A 86 -26.38 -5.46 12.19
N THR A 87 -26.22 -4.43 13.01
CA THR A 87 -26.99 -3.20 12.92
C THR A 87 -26.66 -2.41 11.66
N VAL A 88 -25.36 -2.23 11.38
CA VAL A 88 -24.90 -1.52 10.16
C VAL A 88 -25.32 -2.30 8.91
N GLU A 89 -25.24 -3.63 8.92
CA GLU A 89 -25.72 -4.47 7.82
C GLU A 89 -27.20 -4.26 7.54
N TRP A 90 -28.01 -4.22 8.59
CA TRP A 90 -29.44 -3.99 8.47
C TRP A 90 -29.74 -2.59 7.90
N ILE A 91 -29.06 -1.54 8.37
CA ILE A 91 -29.24 -0.17 7.87
C ILE A 91 -28.90 -0.08 6.37
N VAL A 92 -27.76 -0.64 5.97
CA VAL A 92 -27.28 -0.60 4.58
C VAL A 92 -28.26 -1.35 3.64
N ARG A 93 -28.90 -2.42 4.11
CA ARG A 93 -29.96 -3.12 3.37
C ARG A 93 -31.22 -2.28 3.15
N GLN A 94 -31.61 -1.48 4.14
CA GLN A 94 -32.79 -0.61 4.03
C GLN A 94 -32.52 0.60 3.11
N ILE A 95 -31.26 1.07 3.06
CA ILE A 95 -30.88 2.26 2.29
C ILE A 95 -29.59 2.01 1.49
N PRO A 96 -29.70 1.44 0.28
CA PRO A 96 -28.53 1.24 -0.56
C PRO A 96 -27.80 2.53 -0.96
N SER A 97 -28.47 3.69 -0.95
CA SER A 97 -27.84 4.97 -1.28
C SER A 97 -26.78 5.41 -0.25
N MET A 98 -26.80 4.85 0.97
CA MET A 98 -25.76 5.11 1.98
C MET A 98 -24.39 4.61 1.53
N LEU A 99 -24.33 3.58 0.66
CA LEU A 99 -23.08 3.04 0.12
C LEU A 99 -22.24 4.06 -0.66
N PHE A 100 -22.86 5.14 -1.14
CA PHE A 100 -22.22 6.16 -1.98
C PHE A 100 -22.04 7.50 -1.25
N ARG A 101 -22.42 7.60 0.02
CA ARG A 101 -22.34 8.84 0.81
C ARG A 101 -20.94 8.96 1.42
N PRO A 102 -20.12 9.95 1.02
CA PRO A 102 -18.80 10.12 1.62
C PRO A 102 -18.92 10.65 3.05
N ASP A 103 -18.04 10.17 3.92
CA ASP A 103 -17.86 10.68 5.27
C ASP A 103 -17.13 12.05 5.26
N ARG A 104 -16.86 12.59 6.46
CA ARG A 104 -16.10 13.85 6.61
C ARG A 104 -14.67 13.79 6.05
N THR A 105 -14.11 12.59 5.92
CA THR A 105 -12.79 12.38 5.32
C THR A 105 -12.84 12.38 3.80
N GLY A 106 -14.04 12.26 3.22
CA GLY A 106 -14.30 12.18 1.79
C GLY A 106 -14.32 10.75 1.26
N TYR A 107 -14.33 9.75 2.13
CA TYR A 107 -14.40 8.34 1.77
C TYR A 107 -15.83 7.84 1.85
N ILE A 108 -16.27 7.08 0.84
CA ILE A 108 -17.52 6.32 0.97
C ILE A 108 -17.33 5.16 1.96
N PRO A 109 -18.40 4.56 2.51
CA PRO A 109 -18.29 3.60 3.60
C PRO A 109 -17.42 2.39 3.27
N ILE A 110 -17.43 1.92 2.02
CA ILE A 110 -16.57 0.82 1.57
C ILE A 110 -15.10 1.23 1.50
N GLU A 111 -14.79 2.45 1.07
CA GLU A 111 -13.41 2.97 1.04
C GLU A 111 -12.87 3.06 2.48
N ALA A 112 -13.66 3.59 3.41
CA ALA A 112 -13.29 3.65 4.82
C ALA A 112 -13.13 2.26 5.46
N ALA A 113 -13.99 1.31 5.10
CA ALA A 113 -13.90 -0.07 5.57
C ALA A 113 -12.62 -0.76 5.07
N LEU A 114 -12.29 -0.60 3.78
CA LEU A 114 -11.08 -1.17 3.19
C LEU A 114 -9.82 -0.54 3.81
N GLU A 115 -9.75 0.79 3.90
CA GLU A 115 -8.62 1.50 4.51
C GLU A 115 -8.39 1.10 5.97
N SER A 116 -9.47 0.85 6.71
CA SER A 116 -9.40 0.39 8.11
C SER A 116 -9.13 -1.11 8.27
N GLY A 117 -8.94 -1.86 7.18
CA GLY A 117 -8.75 -3.32 7.23
C GLY A 117 -10.01 -4.13 7.59
N LYS A 118 -11.20 -3.54 7.56
CA LYS A 118 -12.48 -4.17 7.96
C LYS A 118 -13.09 -4.98 6.82
N GLY A 119 -12.47 -6.10 6.47
CA GLY A 119 -12.86 -6.92 5.30
C GLY A 119 -14.27 -7.49 5.34
N ALA A 120 -14.80 -7.85 6.52
CA ALA A 120 -16.17 -8.35 6.66
C ALA A 120 -17.21 -7.27 6.27
N ALA A 121 -17.00 -6.04 6.70
CA ALA A 121 -17.85 -4.90 6.33
C ALA A 121 -17.74 -4.59 4.83
N ALA A 122 -16.52 -4.61 4.27
CA ALA A 122 -16.33 -4.42 2.83
C ALA A 122 -17.03 -5.50 2.00
N ARG A 123 -16.90 -6.78 2.38
CA ARG A 123 -17.60 -7.90 1.73
C ARG A 123 -19.11 -7.74 1.77
N MET A 124 -19.66 -7.38 2.92
CA MET A 124 -21.08 -7.13 3.10
C MET A 124 -21.58 -6.00 2.18
N MET A 125 -20.84 -4.89 2.11
CA MET A 125 -21.19 -3.76 1.22
C MET A 125 -21.13 -4.15 -0.26
N LEU A 126 -20.15 -4.97 -0.67
CA LEU A 126 -20.08 -5.49 -2.04
C LEU A 126 -21.25 -6.41 -2.38
N ASN A 127 -21.61 -7.33 -1.47
CA ASN A 127 -22.77 -8.22 -1.65
C ASN A 127 -24.06 -7.40 -1.81
N GLU A 128 -24.20 -6.34 -1.02
CA GLU A 128 -25.39 -5.49 -1.08
C GLU A 128 -25.42 -4.65 -2.37
N ALA A 129 -24.28 -4.11 -2.80
CA ALA A 129 -24.19 -3.39 -4.05
C ALA A 129 -24.56 -4.27 -5.26
N GLU A 130 -24.17 -5.54 -5.22
CA GLU A 130 -24.54 -6.57 -6.20
C GLU A 130 -26.05 -6.84 -6.18
N ARG A 131 -26.63 -7.04 -4.99
CA ARG A 131 -28.09 -7.23 -4.81
C ARG A 131 -28.91 -6.09 -5.41
N VAL A 132 -28.42 -4.86 -5.30
CA VAL A 132 -29.10 -3.63 -5.76
C VAL A 132 -28.79 -3.33 -7.23
N GLY A 133 -27.89 -4.10 -7.87
CA GLY A 133 -27.47 -3.86 -9.25
C GLY A 133 -26.63 -2.58 -9.42
N SER A 134 -25.99 -2.12 -8.34
CA SER A 134 -25.17 -0.91 -8.29
C SER A 134 -23.67 -1.18 -8.17
N LEU A 135 -23.27 -2.45 -8.30
CA LEU A 135 -21.89 -2.90 -8.15
C LEU A 135 -20.93 -2.16 -9.09
N ASP A 136 -21.25 -2.07 -10.38
CA ASP A 136 -20.39 -1.40 -11.36
C ASP A 136 -20.15 0.08 -11.03
N ARG A 137 -21.18 0.74 -10.50
CA ARG A 137 -21.09 2.14 -10.04
C ARG A 137 -20.19 2.25 -8.81
N LEU A 138 -20.26 1.28 -7.89
CA LEU A 138 -19.43 1.25 -6.69
C LEU A 138 -17.96 0.96 -7.03
N LEU A 139 -17.73 -0.01 -7.92
CA LEU A 139 -16.39 -0.41 -8.35
C LEU A 139 -15.70 0.66 -9.21
N GLY A 140 -16.47 1.43 -9.96
CA GLY A 140 -15.99 2.61 -10.68
C GLY A 140 -15.84 3.86 -9.81
N HIS A 141 -16.27 3.84 -8.54
CA HIS A 141 -16.16 4.99 -7.66
C HIS A 141 -14.69 5.33 -7.38
N ARG A 142 -14.40 6.62 -7.33
CA ARG A 142 -13.08 7.15 -7.02
C ARG A 142 -13.23 8.24 -5.98
N SER A 143 -12.43 8.15 -4.91
CA SER A 143 -12.39 9.21 -3.91
C SER A 143 -11.94 10.52 -4.56
N PRO A 144 -12.73 11.60 -4.49
CA PRO A 144 -12.35 12.89 -5.07
C PRO A 144 -11.18 13.56 -4.34
N ARG A 145 -10.86 13.12 -3.12
CA ARG A 145 -9.79 13.70 -2.30
C ARG A 145 -8.43 13.08 -2.59
N TYR A 146 -8.35 11.75 -2.67
CA TYR A 146 -7.07 11.04 -2.80
C TYR A 146 -6.92 10.28 -4.12
N GLY A 147 -8.00 10.13 -4.90
CA GLY A 147 -7.99 9.41 -6.17
C GLY A 147 -7.91 7.87 -6.05
N HIS A 148 -7.78 7.34 -4.83
CA HIS A 148 -7.62 5.91 -4.59
C HIS A 148 -8.73 5.07 -5.24
N THR A 149 -8.34 3.96 -5.84
CA THR A 149 -9.29 2.90 -6.22
C THR A 149 -9.58 1.99 -5.03
N LEU A 150 -10.72 1.31 -5.06
CA LEU A 150 -11.03 0.27 -4.08
C LEU A 150 -9.93 -0.81 -4.03
N MET A 151 -9.30 -1.12 -5.17
CA MET A 151 -8.16 -2.04 -5.20
C MET A 151 -6.97 -1.54 -4.37
N MET A 152 -6.63 -0.25 -4.46
CA MET A 152 -5.53 0.32 -3.67
C MET A 152 -5.83 0.33 -2.17
N LEU A 153 -7.09 0.46 -1.78
CA LEU A 153 -7.49 0.41 -0.37
C LEU A 153 -7.58 -1.03 0.13
N ALA A 154 -8.03 -1.96 -0.71
CA ALA A 154 -8.21 -3.37 -0.36
C ALA A 154 -6.93 -4.08 0.08
N VAL A 155 -5.75 -3.58 -0.32
CA VAL A 155 -4.45 -4.09 0.15
C VAL A 155 -4.32 -4.07 1.68
N HIS A 156 -5.02 -3.19 2.39
CA HIS A 156 -5.02 -3.12 3.85
C HIS A 156 -5.69 -4.32 4.53
N LEU A 157 -6.50 -5.11 3.79
CA LEU A 157 -7.11 -6.31 4.34
C LEU A 157 -6.06 -7.37 4.73
N ASN A 158 -4.98 -7.49 3.93
CA ASN A 158 -3.80 -8.34 4.18
C ASN A 158 -4.07 -9.71 4.81
N SER A 159 -5.21 -10.34 4.46
CA SER A 159 -5.63 -11.66 4.92
C SER A 159 -6.14 -12.49 3.75
N ARG A 160 -5.86 -13.79 3.79
CA ARG A 160 -6.34 -14.77 2.80
C ARG A 160 -7.85 -14.93 2.84
N ASP A 161 -8.48 -14.62 3.97
CA ASP A 161 -9.93 -14.73 4.12
C ASP A 161 -10.68 -13.82 3.17
N PHE A 162 -10.06 -12.70 2.75
CA PHE A 162 -10.67 -11.70 1.88
C PHE A 162 -10.18 -11.78 0.43
N ALA A 163 -9.61 -12.91 0.01
CA ALA A 163 -9.19 -13.11 -1.38
C ALA A 163 -10.36 -12.93 -2.38
N ASP A 164 -11.59 -13.26 -1.96
CA ASP A 164 -12.82 -13.06 -2.74
C ASP A 164 -13.08 -11.59 -3.07
N VAL A 165 -12.71 -10.66 -2.17
CA VAL A 165 -12.82 -9.22 -2.41
C VAL A 165 -11.91 -8.82 -3.56
N PHE A 166 -10.63 -9.25 -3.53
CA PHE A 166 -9.68 -8.97 -4.60
C PHE A 166 -10.13 -9.57 -5.94
N GLU A 167 -10.66 -10.80 -5.92
CA GLU A 167 -11.16 -11.47 -7.12
C GLU A 167 -12.30 -10.68 -7.78
N ARG A 168 -13.26 -10.18 -7.00
CA ARG A 168 -14.36 -9.34 -7.52
C ARG A 168 -13.89 -8.00 -8.07
N LEU A 169 -12.94 -7.35 -7.41
CA LEU A 169 -12.40 -6.09 -7.90
C LEU A 169 -11.66 -6.29 -9.24
N LEU A 170 -10.89 -7.37 -9.37
CA LEU A 170 -10.19 -7.73 -10.61
C LEU A 170 -11.10 -8.28 -11.70
N SER A 171 -12.20 -8.92 -11.34
CA SER A 171 -13.15 -9.43 -12.33
C SER A 171 -13.82 -8.29 -13.09
N PHE A 172 -14.07 -7.16 -12.42
CA PHE A 172 -14.65 -5.94 -12.97
C PHE A 172 -13.68 -5.12 -13.82
N ASP A 173 -12.56 -4.67 -13.26
CA ASP A 173 -11.54 -3.91 -14.01
C ASP A 173 -10.13 -4.35 -13.61
N PRO A 174 -9.50 -5.26 -14.39
CA PRO A 174 -8.11 -5.68 -14.18
C PRO A 174 -7.11 -4.52 -14.28
N ALA A 175 -7.47 -3.44 -14.97
CA ALA A 175 -6.60 -2.28 -15.16
C ALA A 175 -6.34 -1.49 -13.87
N GLN A 176 -7.11 -1.76 -12.83
CA GLN A 176 -6.93 -1.17 -11.51
C GLN A 176 -5.57 -1.51 -10.87
N ILE A 177 -4.87 -2.55 -11.34
CA ILE A 177 -3.55 -2.93 -10.81
C ILE A 177 -2.47 -1.96 -11.28
N TYR A 178 -2.45 -1.65 -12.58
CA TYR A 178 -1.32 -0.99 -13.23
C TYR A 178 -1.49 0.51 -13.42
N ARG A 179 -2.72 1.03 -13.37
CA ARG A 179 -2.97 2.47 -13.46
C ARG A 179 -2.59 3.17 -12.14
N CYS A 180 -2.21 4.43 -12.26
CA CYS A 180 -1.76 5.29 -11.17
C CYS A 180 -2.96 6.03 -10.60
N TYR A 181 -3.17 5.96 -9.29
CA TYR A 181 -4.40 6.51 -8.71
C TYR A 181 -4.21 7.30 -7.43
N ASP A 182 -3.06 7.23 -6.78
CA ASP A 182 -2.78 8.15 -5.66
C ASP A 182 -2.24 9.48 -6.18
N THR A 183 -2.42 10.53 -5.38
CA THR A 183 -1.85 11.88 -5.57
C THR A 183 -0.33 11.85 -5.76
N ASP A 184 0.34 10.86 -5.16
CA ASP A 184 1.77 10.62 -5.30
C ASP A 184 2.15 9.83 -6.58
N GLY A 185 1.21 9.51 -7.48
CA GLY A 185 1.47 8.73 -8.69
C GLY A 185 1.75 7.26 -8.41
N ARG A 186 1.30 6.73 -7.27
CA ARG A 186 1.51 5.34 -6.84
C ARG A 186 0.43 4.42 -7.42
N ASN A 187 0.82 3.16 -7.63
CA ASN A 187 -0.08 2.06 -7.99
C ASN A 187 -0.27 1.10 -6.81
N VAL A 188 -1.01 0.00 -7.04
CA VAL A 188 -1.31 -1.01 -6.02
C VAL A 188 -0.05 -1.66 -5.45
N PHE A 189 0.96 -1.93 -6.29
CA PHE A 189 2.21 -2.56 -5.84
C PHE A 189 2.99 -1.67 -4.88
N HIS A 190 3.06 -0.35 -5.14
CA HIS A 190 3.69 0.60 -4.22
C HIS A 190 3.07 0.50 -2.83
N ARG A 191 1.73 0.50 -2.77
CA ARG A 191 0.98 0.44 -1.51
C ARG A 191 1.21 -0.85 -0.75
N CYS A 192 1.16 -1.99 -1.45
CA CYS A 192 1.50 -3.28 -0.86
C CYS A 192 2.89 -3.26 -0.23
N THR A 193 3.89 -2.76 -0.97
CA THR A 193 5.29 -2.78 -0.56
C THR A 193 5.64 -1.75 0.52
N GLU A 194 4.97 -0.60 0.53
CA GLU A 194 5.17 0.47 1.53
C GLU A 194 4.77 0.01 2.93
N PHE A 195 3.61 -0.63 3.04
CA PHE A 195 3.08 -1.11 4.33
C PHE A 195 3.49 -2.54 4.68
N GLY A 196 4.20 -3.24 3.79
CA GLY A 196 4.62 -4.62 4.05
C GLY A 196 3.48 -5.66 3.99
N PHE A 197 2.40 -5.38 3.26
CA PHE A 197 1.26 -6.27 3.06
C PHE A 197 1.55 -7.45 2.13
N SER A 198 2.37 -8.39 2.63
CA SER A 198 2.86 -9.54 1.86
C SER A 198 1.76 -10.50 1.44
N VAL A 199 0.71 -10.67 2.26
CA VAL A 199 -0.41 -11.57 1.96
C VAL A 199 -1.24 -11.00 0.83
N SER A 200 -1.56 -9.70 0.87
CA SER A 200 -2.26 -9.04 -0.25
C SER A 200 -1.47 -9.09 -1.55
N LEU A 201 -0.15 -8.88 -1.48
CA LEU A 201 0.72 -9.02 -2.65
C LEU A 201 0.67 -10.45 -3.25
N GLN A 202 0.72 -11.48 -2.39
CA GLN A 202 0.60 -12.87 -2.81
C GLN A 202 -0.77 -13.19 -3.43
N ILE A 203 -1.85 -12.69 -2.85
CA ILE A 203 -3.20 -12.87 -3.40
C ILE A 203 -3.28 -12.23 -4.78
N ILE A 204 -2.79 -11.00 -4.94
CA ILE A 204 -2.77 -10.31 -6.23
C ILE A 204 -1.98 -11.13 -7.25
N PHE A 205 -0.74 -11.56 -6.94
CA PHE A 205 0.03 -12.39 -7.87
C PHE A 205 -0.64 -13.74 -8.20
N GLY A 206 -1.25 -14.40 -7.22
CA GLY A 206 -1.99 -15.64 -7.43
C GLY A 206 -3.18 -15.45 -8.36
N LEU A 207 -3.95 -14.36 -8.17
CA LEU A 207 -5.05 -13.99 -9.05
C LEU A 207 -4.55 -13.59 -10.45
N LEU A 208 -3.40 -12.92 -10.56
CA LEU A 208 -2.82 -12.58 -11.86
C LEU A 208 -2.38 -13.82 -12.67
N ILE A 209 -1.94 -14.87 -11.99
CA ILE A 209 -1.59 -16.14 -12.65
C ILE A 209 -2.86 -16.91 -13.05
N SER A 210 -3.89 -16.90 -12.21
CA SER A 210 -5.14 -17.65 -12.47
C SER A 210 -6.02 -16.99 -13.54
N VAL A 211 -6.03 -15.66 -13.59
CA VAL A 211 -6.83 -14.87 -14.53
C VAL A 211 -6.15 -14.89 -15.91
N LYS A 212 -6.32 -16.00 -16.64
CA LYS A 212 -6.03 -16.08 -18.08
C LYS A 212 -7.07 -15.31 -18.90
N LYS A 213 -7.22 -14.00 -18.64
CA LYS A 213 -8.12 -13.13 -19.43
C LYS A 213 -7.38 -12.50 -20.61
N PRO A 214 -8.02 -12.36 -21.79
CA PRO A 214 -7.41 -11.78 -22.98
C PRO A 214 -7.02 -10.30 -22.84
N ASP A 215 -7.66 -9.57 -21.92
CA ASP A 215 -7.39 -8.15 -21.67
C ASP A 215 -6.20 -7.91 -20.73
N PHE A 216 -5.65 -8.97 -20.15
CA PHE A 216 -4.53 -8.87 -19.23
C PHE A 216 -3.20 -8.77 -19.97
N ARG A 217 -2.60 -7.58 -19.96
CA ARG A 217 -1.30 -7.33 -20.60
C ARG A 217 -0.19 -7.44 -19.58
N ILE A 218 0.56 -8.54 -19.63
CA ILE A 218 1.76 -8.77 -18.80
C ILE A 218 2.76 -7.60 -18.92
N SER A 219 2.83 -6.97 -20.10
CA SER A 219 3.66 -5.78 -20.34
C SER A 219 3.27 -4.57 -19.48
N GLU A 220 1.98 -4.41 -19.15
CA GLU A 220 1.51 -3.33 -18.28
C GLU A 220 1.80 -3.61 -16.80
N VAL A 221 1.75 -4.88 -16.39
CA VAL A 221 2.20 -5.29 -15.05
C VAL A 221 3.68 -5.05 -14.86
N LYS A 222 4.50 -5.37 -15.88
CA LYS A 222 5.93 -5.03 -15.87
C LYS A 222 6.14 -3.54 -15.63
N LYS A 223 5.47 -2.70 -16.44
CA LYS A 223 5.54 -1.24 -16.31
C LYS A 223 5.11 -0.78 -14.92
N ALA A 224 4.08 -1.40 -14.33
CA ALA A 224 3.63 -1.05 -12.98
C ALA A 224 4.65 -1.44 -11.88
N LEU A 225 5.35 -2.57 -12.03
CA LEU A 225 6.41 -2.99 -11.11
C LEU A 225 7.67 -2.12 -11.22
N GLU A 226 7.95 -1.55 -12.39
CA GLU A 226 9.08 -0.66 -12.65
C GLU A 226 8.72 0.83 -12.51
N MET A 227 7.46 1.14 -12.27
CA MET A 227 6.99 2.51 -12.14
C MET A 227 7.57 3.16 -10.88
N THR A 228 7.97 4.43 -11.00
CA THR A 228 8.46 5.25 -9.88
C THR A 228 7.37 6.14 -9.29
N ASP A 229 7.37 6.35 -7.98
CA ASP A 229 6.52 7.35 -7.34
C ASP A 229 6.94 8.80 -7.70
N SER A 230 6.05 9.77 -7.49
CA SER A 230 6.34 11.17 -7.80
C SER A 230 7.28 11.83 -6.79
N LYS A 231 7.19 11.42 -5.52
CA LYS A 231 7.85 12.04 -4.37
C LYS A 231 9.34 11.71 -4.29
N ASN A 232 9.69 10.42 -4.33
CA ASN A 232 11.06 9.94 -4.13
C ASN A 232 11.65 9.31 -5.40
N LYS A 233 10.84 9.13 -6.45
CA LYS A 233 11.18 8.34 -7.63
C LYS A 233 11.47 6.88 -7.29
N TRP A 234 10.82 6.36 -6.26
CA TRP A 234 10.99 4.98 -5.77
C TRP A 234 10.03 4.03 -6.48
N THR A 235 10.57 2.90 -6.93
CA THR A 235 9.76 1.76 -7.41
C THR A 235 9.28 0.91 -6.24
N PRO A 236 8.29 0.03 -6.42
CA PRO A 236 7.89 -0.95 -5.39
C PRO A 236 9.06 -1.71 -4.78
N LEU A 237 10.09 -2.03 -5.59
CA LEU A 237 11.29 -2.71 -5.11
C LEU A 237 12.11 -1.87 -4.10
N HIS A 238 12.19 -0.56 -4.28
CA HIS A 238 12.82 0.34 -3.31
C HIS A 238 12.08 0.30 -1.96
N PHE A 239 10.74 0.21 -1.97
CA PHE A 239 9.94 0.06 -0.75
C PHE A 239 10.15 -1.31 -0.08
N ILE A 240 10.29 -2.39 -0.86
CA ILE A 240 10.65 -3.71 -0.31
C ILE A 240 12.02 -3.66 0.37
N ALA A 241 13.01 -3.04 -0.27
CA ALA A 241 14.34 -2.86 0.31
C ALA A 241 14.32 -1.99 1.57
N ASN A 242 13.46 -0.98 1.63
CA ASN A 242 13.28 -0.14 2.82
C ASN A 242 12.62 -0.92 3.98
N SER A 243 11.59 -1.72 3.69
CA SER A 243 10.83 -2.47 4.71
C SER A 243 11.55 -3.72 5.23
N GLY A 244 12.49 -4.29 4.46
CA GLY A 244 13.20 -5.50 4.85
C GLY A 244 12.42 -6.80 4.61
N ASN A 245 11.28 -6.74 3.91
CA ASN A 245 10.42 -7.91 3.75
C ASN A 245 10.89 -8.83 2.60
N VAL A 246 11.80 -9.74 2.90
CA VAL A 246 12.30 -10.76 1.96
C VAL A 246 11.18 -11.66 1.42
N GLY A 247 10.11 -11.89 2.20
CA GLY A 247 8.95 -12.66 1.77
C GLY A 247 8.29 -12.09 0.53
N MET A 248 8.28 -10.76 0.39
CA MET A 248 7.80 -10.08 -0.81
C MET A 248 8.72 -10.29 -2.02
N LEU A 249 10.04 -10.25 -1.85
CA LEU A 249 11.00 -10.54 -2.93
C LEU A 249 10.84 -11.97 -3.44
N LYS A 250 10.72 -12.93 -2.53
CA LYS A 250 10.48 -14.34 -2.89
C LYS A 250 9.17 -14.50 -3.64
N SER A 251 8.11 -13.84 -3.18
CA SER A 251 6.79 -13.90 -3.82
C SER A 251 6.80 -13.24 -5.22
N LEU A 252 7.50 -12.11 -5.35
CA LEU A 252 7.74 -11.46 -6.64
C LEU A 252 8.53 -12.38 -7.57
N ASN A 253 9.62 -13.00 -7.13
CA ASN A 253 10.43 -13.89 -7.96
C ASN A 253 9.68 -15.15 -8.43
N ILE A 254 8.87 -15.75 -7.56
CA ILE A 254 7.98 -16.87 -7.94
C ILE A 254 6.99 -16.42 -9.02
N PHE A 255 6.38 -15.23 -8.85
CA PHE A 255 5.49 -14.67 -9.87
C PHE A 255 6.23 -14.45 -11.19
N LEU A 256 7.38 -13.77 -11.17
CA LEU A 256 8.19 -13.44 -12.35
C LEU A 256 8.62 -14.69 -13.14
N SER A 257 9.10 -15.72 -12.44
CA SER A 257 9.46 -17.01 -13.06
C SER A 257 8.26 -17.74 -13.64
N THR A 258 7.10 -17.69 -12.97
CA THR A 258 5.86 -18.33 -13.46
C THR A 258 5.34 -17.67 -14.74
N VAL A 259 5.40 -16.34 -14.83
CA VAL A 259 4.94 -15.59 -16.01
C VAL A 259 6.04 -15.35 -17.06
N ASN A 260 7.25 -15.87 -16.84
CA ASN A 260 8.44 -15.64 -17.65
C ASN A 260 8.71 -14.14 -17.92
N LEU A 261 8.65 -13.33 -16.86
CA LEU A 261 8.84 -11.89 -16.91
C LEU A 261 10.16 -11.49 -16.27
N SER A 262 10.92 -10.62 -16.93
CA SER A 262 12.12 -9.99 -16.39
C SER A 262 11.81 -8.56 -15.95
N VAL A 263 12.11 -8.25 -14.70
CA VAL A 263 12.00 -6.93 -14.06
C VAL A 263 13.39 -6.47 -13.65
N ASP A 264 13.63 -5.17 -13.79
CA ASP A 264 14.88 -4.55 -13.35
C ASP A 264 14.95 -4.44 -11.81
N PHE A 265 15.82 -5.23 -11.19
CA PHE A 265 16.10 -5.16 -9.76
C PHE A 265 17.14 -4.11 -9.38
N ASP A 266 17.84 -3.54 -10.37
CA ASP A 266 18.82 -2.47 -10.21
C ASP A 266 18.29 -1.14 -10.74
N SER A 267 17.00 -0.89 -10.49
CA SER A 267 16.33 0.32 -10.95
C SER A 267 17.07 1.57 -10.50
N ARG A 268 17.62 2.29 -11.46
CA ARG A 268 18.30 3.59 -11.29
C ARG A 268 17.43 4.68 -11.89
N PHE A 269 17.16 5.74 -11.13
CA PHE A 269 16.42 6.89 -11.66
C PHE A 269 17.34 8.06 -11.97
N GLU A 270 16.97 8.86 -12.98
CA GLU A 270 17.72 10.03 -13.45
C GLU A 270 17.55 11.21 -12.48
N SER A 271 18.21 11.13 -11.33
CA SER A 271 18.26 12.21 -10.34
C SER A 271 19.67 12.34 -9.77
N SER A 272 19.99 13.50 -9.22
CA SER A 272 21.24 13.70 -8.46
C SER A 272 21.31 12.79 -7.23
N ARG A 273 20.14 12.45 -6.64
CA ARG A 273 20.02 11.52 -5.51
C ARG A 273 19.63 10.10 -5.93
N SER A 274 20.01 9.67 -7.14
CA SER A 274 19.77 8.29 -7.60
C SER A 274 20.32 7.28 -6.58
N VAL A 275 19.44 6.45 -6.03
CA VAL A 275 19.80 5.34 -5.13
C VAL A 275 19.19 4.08 -5.67
N THR A 276 19.92 2.97 -5.61
CA THR A 276 19.41 1.66 -6.00
C THR A 276 18.66 1.01 -4.84
N PRO A 277 17.79 0.00 -5.09
CA PRO A 277 17.19 -0.78 -4.02
C PRO A 277 18.22 -1.38 -3.06
N LEU A 278 19.37 -1.84 -3.58
CA LEU A 278 20.48 -2.35 -2.76
C LEU A 278 21.00 -1.28 -1.79
N MET A 279 21.24 -0.06 -2.26
CA MET A 279 21.70 1.04 -1.40
C MET A 279 20.71 1.35 -0.28
N ILE A 280 19.41 1.35 -0.56
CA ILE A 280 18.38 1.55 0.46
C ILE A 280 18.38 0.42 1.48
N GLY A 281 18.44 -0.83 1.02
CA GLY A 281 18.52 -2.00 1.89
C GLY A 281 19.72 -1.93 2.83
N VAL A 282 20.88 -1.55 2.30
CA VAL A 282 22.12 -1.39 3.08
C VAL A 282 21.99 -0.25 4.09
N GLN A 283 21.50 0.92 3.66
CA GLN A 283 21.29 2.06 4.55
C GLN A 283 20.33 1.74 5.70
N LYS A 284 19.36 0.86 5.47
CA LYS A 284 18.39 0.41 6.49
C LYS A 284 18.84 -0.82 7.27
N GLY A 285 20.01 -1.39 6.97
CA GLY A 285 20.52 -2.58 7.66
C GLY A 285 19.79 -3.87 7.31
N GLN A 286 19.10 -3.94 6.17
CA GLN A 286 18.26 -5.06 5.78
C GLN A 286 19.08 -6.19 5.15
N PHE A 287 19.86 -6.90 5.98
CA PHE A 287 20.82 -7.92 5.56
C PHE A 287 20.24 -8.95 4.60
N GLU A 288 19.13 -9.58 4.97
CA GLU A 288 18.53 -10.66 4.18
C GLU A 288 18.00 -10.18 2.81
N VAL A 289 17.51 -8.92 2.73
CA VAL A 289 17.11 -8.33 1.45
C VAL A 289 18.32 -8.04 0.58
N CYS A 290 19.40 -7.48 1.17
CA CYS A 290 20.63 -7.21 0.44
C CYS A 290 21.23 -8.50 -0.12
N LYS A 291 21.29 -9.55 0.71
CA LYS A 291 21.75 -10.88 0.29
C LYS A 291 20.93 -11.42 -0.87
N TRP A 292 19.60 -11.37 -0.76
CA TRP A 292 18.72 -11.84 -1.82
C TRP A 292 18.93 -11.07 -3.14
N LEU A 293 19.06 -9.74 -3.08
CA LEU A 293 19.29 -8.89 -4.25
C LEU A 293 20.64 -9.17 -4.93
N LEU A 294 21.70 -9.39 -4.14
CA LEU A 294 23.03 -9.73 -4.65
C LEU A 294 23.06 -11.09 -5.34
N GLU A 295 22.40 -12.09 -4.76
CA GLU A 295 22.37 -13.46 -5.29
C GLU A 295 21.44 -13.63 -6.51
N HIS A 296 20.32 -12.89 -6.57
CA HIS A 296 19.24 -13.14 -7.55
C HIS A 296 18.88 -11.94 -8.43
N GLY A 297 19.18 -10.72 -8.01
CA GLY A 297 18.72 -9.48 -8.65
C GLY A 297 19.61 -8.95 -9.77
N SER A 298 20.78 -9.55 -10.03
CA SER A 298 21.75 -9.03 -11.01
C SER A 298 22.01 -7.53 -10.82
N VAL A 299 22.37 -7.13 -9.59
CA VAL A 299 22.59 -5.73 -9.20
C VAL A 299 24.05 -5.32 -9.33
N ASP A 300 24.28 -4.07 -9.70
CA ASP A 300 25.63 -3.48 -9.73
C ASP A 300 26.02 -2.98 -8.33
N VAL A 301 26.90 -3.74 -7.68
CA VAL A 301 27.40 -3.46 -6.34
C VAL A 301 28.21 -2.16 -6.28
N GLN A 302 28.79 -1.76 -7.42
CA GLN A 302 29.68 -0.62 -7.55
C GLN A 302 28.98 0.63 -8.09
N PHE A 303 27.66 0.58 -8.26
CA PHE A 303 26.89 1.76 -8.59
C PHE A 303 27.16 2.85 -7.55
N LYS A 304 27.36 4.07 -8.03
CA LYS A 304 27.66 5.26 -7.22
C LYS A 304 26.53 6.27 -7.34
N GLN A 305 26.14 6.86 -6.22
CA GLN A 305 25.21 7.98 -6.22
C GLN A 305 25.85 9.19 -6.89
N ARG A 306 25.18 9.78 -7.88
CA ARG A 306 25.76 10.86 -8.71
C ARG A 306 26.19 12.11 -7.93
N SER A 307 25.48 12.48 -6.85
CA SER A 307 25.78 13.70 -6.09
C SER A 307 26.93 13.57 -5.10
N THR A 308 27.18 12.38 -4.56
CA THR A 308 28.11 12.16 -3.44
C THR A 308 29.19 11.13 -3.76
N CYS A 309 29.08 10.44 -4.89
CA CYS A 309 29.92 9.31 -5.26
C CYS A 309 29.91 8.13 -4.29
N LEU A 310 28.91 8.05 -3.41
CA LEU A 310 28.81 6.95 -2.46
C LEU A 310 28.24 5.69 -3.12
N THR A 311 28.93 4.57 -2.91
CA THR A 311 28.50 3.21 -3.28
C THR A 311 27.76 2.53 -2.14
N ALA A 312 27.18 1.35 -2.39
CA ALA A 312 26.56 0.54 -1.33
C ALA A 312 27.52 0.28 -0.16
N LEU A 313 28.81 0.02 -0.43
CA LEU A 313 29.81 -0.22 0.61
C LEU A 313 30.06 1.01 1.49
N HIS A 314 30.05 2.22 0.93
CA HIS A 314 30.11 3.45 1.72
C HIS A 314 28.94 3.57 2.70
N PHE A 315 27.72 3.23 2.26
CA PHE A 315 26.55 3.22 3.14
C PHE A 315 26.67 2.17 4.24
N ALA A 316 27.19 0.98 3.95
CA ALA A 316 27.40 -0.09 4.94
C ALA A 316 28.43 0.32 6.00
N VAL A 317 29.53 0.94 5.56
CA VAL A 317 30.56 1.51 6.44
C VAL A 317 29.95 2.60 7.31
N ARG A 318 29.27 3.61 6.75
CA ARG A 318 28.65 4.68 7.54
C ARG A 318 27.59 4.18 8.52
N ALA A 319 26.85 3.13 8.16
CA ALA A 319 25.88 2.47 9.04
C ALA A 319 26.55 1.64 10.15
N GLY A 320 27.84 1.29 10.01
CA GLY A 320 28.60 0.51 10.99
C GLY A 320 28.13 -0.93 11.11
N ILE A 321 27.83 -1.58 9.97
CA ILE A 321 27.29 -2.95 9.91
C ILE A 321 28.33 -3.88 9.25
N PRO A 322 29.21 -4.54 10.05
CA PRO A 322 30.28 -5.40 9.54
C PRO A 322 29.80 -6.56 8.67
N GLU A 323 28.62 -7.09 8.95
CA GLU A 323 28.01 -8.20 8.22
C GLU A 323 27.66 -7.78 6.79
N LEU A 324 27.11 -6.57 6.61
CA LEU A 324 26.83 -6.02 5.29
C LEU A 324 28.10 -5.64 4.52
N ILE A 325 29.13 -5.16 5.23
CA ILE A 325 30.45 -4.91 4.62
C ILE A 325 31.02 -6.20 4.04
N SER A 326 31.03 -7.28 4.85
CA SER A 326 31.50 -8.60 4.42
C SER A 326 30.71 -9.11 3.23
N LEU A 327 29.37 -9.07 3.31
CA LEU A 327 28.48 -9.51 2.23
C LEU A 327 28.71 -8.76 0.91
N LEU A 328 28.86 -7.44 0.96
CA LEU A 328 29.10 -6.63 -0.25
C LEU A 328 30.47 -6.92 -0.86
N MET A 329 31.51 -7.08 -0.03
CA MET A 329 32.86 -7.44 -0.50
C MET A 329 32.91 -8.85 -1.11
N GLU A 330 32.20 -9.82 -0.53
CA GLU A 330 32.05 -11.16 -1.11
C GLU A 330 31.45 -11.13 -2.52
N HIS A 331 30.65 -10.11 -2.83
CA HIS A 331 30.04 -9.89 -4.14
C HIS A 331 30.79 -8.84 -4.99
N GLY A 332 32.05 -8.55 -4.67
CA GLY A 332 32.95 -7.75 -5.51
C GLY A 332 32.89 -6.24 -5.26
N ALA A 333 32.36 -5.77 -4.13
CA ALA A 333 32.48 -4.36 -3.75
C ALA A 333 33.95 -3.98 -3.48
N ASP A 334 34.40 -2.87 -4.05
CA ASP A 334 35.77 -2.36 -3.84
C ASP A 334 35.82 -1.42 -2.63
N PHE A 335 36.65 -1.76 -1.66
CA PHE A 335 36.85 -0.99 -0.43
C PHE A 335 37.78 0.22 -0.61
N ASP A 336 38.53 0.29 -1.71
CA ASP A 336 39.35 1.43 -2.13
C ASP A 336 38.81 2.00 -3.46
N PHE A 337 37.49 1.90 -3.68
CA PHE A 337 36.85 2.42 -4.88
C PHE A 337 37.25 3.87 -5.11
N ARG A 338 37.82 4.13 -6.29
CA ARG A 338 38.19 5.47 -6.75
C ARG A 338 37.75 5.60 -8.18
N ASP A 339 37.10 6.71 -8.47
CA ASP A 339 36.75 7.05 -9.84
C ASP A 339 37.07 8.51 -10.10
N SER A 340 37.56 8.78 -11.31
CA SER A 340 38.03 10.10 -11.77
C SER A 340 36.97 11.20 -11.63
N GLU A 341 35.69 10.87 -11.80
CA GLU A 341 34.60 11.82 -11.57
C GLU A 341 34.41 12.14 -10.07
N CYS A 342 34.72 11.18 -9.20
CA CYS A 342 34.56 11.28 -7.76
C CYS A 342 35.76 11.97 -7.09
N GLU A 343 36.96 11.80 -7.62
CA GLU A 343 38.17 12.48 -7.17
C GLU A 343 38.10 14.01 -7.32
N ASN A 344 37.28 14.49 -8.26
CA ASN A 344 37.02 15.91 -8.43
C ASN A 344 36.12 16.51 -7.33
N LEU A 345 35.47 15.68 -6.49
CA LEU A 345 34.75 16.16 -5.31
C LEU A 345 35.73 16.35 -4.15
N THR A 346 35.72 17.55 -3.57
CA THR A 346 36.63 17.94 -2.47
C THR A 346 36.48 17.10 -1.21
N ASP A 347 35.30 16.51 -0.99
CA ASP A 347 34.94 15.78 0.23
C ASP A 347 34.81 14.26 0.00
N TYR A 348 35.21 13.77 -1.18
CA TYR A 348 35.17 12.33 -1.46
C TYR A 348 36.17 11.57 -0.58
N LYS A 349 35.73 10.44 -0.04
CA LYS A 349 36.53 9.51 0.73
C LYS A 349 36.20 8.11 0.29
N THR A 350 37.21 7.27 0.14
CA THR A 350 37.01 5.84 -0.10
C THR A 350 36.29 5.19 1.07
N PRO A 351 35.68 4.00 0.91
CA PRO A 351 35.06 3.28 2.04
C PRO A 351 36.05 3.04 3.18
N LEU A 352 37.31 2.74 2.85
CA LEU A 352 38.38 2.58 3.84
C LEU A 352 38.73 3.91 4.54
N ASP A 353 38.90 5.00 3.80
CA ASP A 353 39.22 6.32 4.37
C ASP A 353 38.06 6.86 5.23
N MET A 354 36.82 6.58 4.83
CA MET A 354 35.63 6.89 5.62
C MET A 354 35.67 6.17 6.97
N ALA A 355 35.97 4.86 6.99
CA ALA A 355 36.11 4.08 8.22
C ALA A 355 37.26 4.55 9.13
N LEU A 356 38.28 5.20 8.55
CA LEU A 356 39.43 5.73 9.28
C LEU A 356 39.24 7.17 9.79
N THR A 357 38.47 7.99 9.10
CA THR A 357 38.37 9.43 9.39
C THR A 357 37.06 9.83 10.08
N GLU A 358 35.96 9.12 9.84
CA GLU A 358 34.64 9.46 10.39
C GLU A 358 34.37 8.74 11.71
N GLU A 359 33.51 9.34 12.55
CA GLU A 359 32.96 8.68 13.73
C GLU A 359 31.82 7.75 13.29
N ILE A 360 32.12 6.45 13.28
CA ILE A 360 31.21 5.41 12.79
C ILE A 360 30.90 4.42 13.93
N PRO A 361 29.64 3.95 14.07
CA PRO A 361 29.33 2.84 14.97
C PRO A 361 30.11 1.57 14.60
N ASN A 362 30.51 0.76 15.59
CA ASN A 362 31.27 -0.49 15.39
C ASN A 362 32.55 -0.34 14.55
N ARG A 363 33.20 0.82 14.60
CA ARG A 363 34.39 1.16 13.78
C ARG A 363 35.47 0.09 13.76
N LEU A 364 35.82 -0.48 14.92
CA LEU A 364 36.86 -1.52 15.01
C LEU A 364 36.49 -2.78 14.22
N ALA A 365 35.24 -3.25 14.33
CA ALA A 365 34.77 -4.42 13.60
C ALA A 365 34.69 -4.13 12.09
N CYS A 366 34.21 -2.95 11.69
CA CYS A 366 34.20 -2.55 10.28
C CYS A 366 35.61 -2.51 9.69
N LEU A 367 36.58 -1.93 10.41
CA LEU A 367 37.98 -1.91 9.98
C LEU A 367 38.60 -3.30 9.92
N GLN A 368 38.23 -4.20 10.83
CA GLN A 368 38.68 -5.59 10.78
C GLN A 368 38.18 -6.29 9.51
N CYS A 369 36.90 -6.15 9.16
CA CYS A 369 36.33 -6.71 7.93
C CYS A 369 37.04 -6.17 6.67
N LEU A 370 37.22 -4.85 6.59
CA LEU A 370 37.90 -4.21 5.46
C LEU A 370 39.38 -4.65 5.36
N ARG A 371 40.07 -4.81 6.50
CA ARG A 371 41.48 -5.24 6.53
C ARG A 371 41.67 -6.73 6.25
N SER A 372 40.77 -7.60 6.70
CA SER A 372 40.86 -9.03 6.37
C SER A 372 40.79 -9.28 4.86
N ALA A 373 40.05 -8.45 4.13
CA ALA A 373 39.99 -8.49 2.67
C ALA A 373 41.30 -8.02 2.00
N SER A 374 41.99 -7.03 2.57
CA SER A 374 43.30 -6.59 2.06
C SER A 374 44.38 -7.68 2.14
N SER A 375 44.31 -8.58 3.12
CA SER A 375 45.21 -9.73 3.21
C SER A 375 44.90 -10.86 2.21
N SER A 376 43.63 -11.07 1.86
CA SER A 376 43.23 -12.08 0.87
C SER A 376 43.41 -11.61 -0.58
N ALA A 377 43.39 -10.30 -0.84
CA ALA A 377 43.65 -9.71 -2.16
C ALA A 377 45.08 -9.93 -2.68
N SER A 378 46.04 -10.32 -1.84
CA SER A 378 47.40 -10.67 -2.28
C SER A 378 47.50 -12.06 -2.94
N VAL A 379 46.41 -12.86 -2.97
CA VAL A 379 46.43 -14.25 -3.47
C VAL A 379 45.35 -14.55 -4.53
N ALA A 380 44.46 -13.61 -4.87
CA ALA A 380 43.39 -13.86 -5.85
C ALA A 380 43.74 -13.32 -7.25
N GLU A 381 44.11 -14.22 -8.17
CA GLU A 381 44.09 -13.95 -9.61
C GLU A 381 42.66 -13.60 -10.08
N PRO A 382 42.50 -12.77 -11.11
CA PRO A 382 41.19 -12.31 -11.56
C PRO A 382 40.40 -13.45 -12.21
N CYS A 383 39.30 -13.87 -11.57
CA CYS A 383 38.28 -14.72 -12.19
C CYS A 383 37.70 -13.99 -13.42
N GLN A 384 37.90 -14.56 -14.60
CA GLN A 384 37.32 -14.07 -15.85
C GLN A 384 35.79 -14.10 -15.82
N PRO A 385 35.11 -13.14 -16.49
CA PRO A 385 33.66 -13.17 -16.62
C PRO A 385 33.21 -14.32 -17.54
N PRO A 386 32.02 -14.90 -17.33
CA PRO A 386 31.49 -15.93 -18.21
C PRO A 386 31.22 -15.34 -19.60
N GLY A 387 31.75 -16.01 -20.63
CA GLY A 387 31.77 -15.56 -22.01
C GLY A 387 30.39 -15.25 -22.59
N ALA A 388 30.32 -14.13 -23.28
CA ALA A 388 29.19 -13.75 -24.12
C ALA A 388 29.41 -14.20 -25.57
N PHE A 389 28.29 -14.51 -26.24
CA PHE A 389 28.09 -14.66 -27.69
C PHE A 389 28.61 -15.93 -28.36
N GLY A 390 27.68 -16.88 -28.54
CA GLY A 390 27.71 -17.82 -29.65
C GLY A 390 27.32 -17.09 -30.93
N ASP A 391 28.31 -16.67 -31.71
CA ASP A 391 28.20 -16.41 -33.14
C ASP A 391 29.02 -17.48 -33.88
N LEU A 392 28.33 -18.49 -34.42
CA LEU A 392 28.89 -19.37 -35.44
C LEU A 392 28.09 -19.16 -36.72
N THR A 393 28.49 -18.14 -37.47
CA THR A 393 28.25 -18.09 -38.90
C THR A 393 29.56 -18.37 -39.65
N ASN A 394 29.45 -19.37 -40.53
CA ASN A 394 30.22 -19.58 -41.77
C ASN A 394 31.66 -20.08 -41.71
N CYS A 395 31.87 -21.33 -42.16
CA CYS A 395 32.44 -21.66 -43.48
C CYS A 395 32.80 -23.17 -43.53
N VAL A 396 32.84 -23.93 -44.62
CA VAL A 396 32.48 -23.86 -46.05
C VAL A 396 32.77 -25.28 -46.60
N ARG A 397 31.92 -25.77 -47.51
CA ARG A 397 32.16 -26.77 -48.59
C ARG A 397 33.05 -28.01 -48.32
N SER A 398 32.44 -29.18 -48.47
CA SER A 398 32.69 -30.13 -49.58
C SER A 398 31.61 -31.20 -49.61
#